data_AF-A0A3C1Q7F8-F1
#
_entry.id   AF-A0A3C1Q7F8-F1
#
_cell.length_a   1.000
_cell.length_b   1.000
_cell.length_c   1.000
_cell.angle_alpha   90.00
_cell.angle_beta   90.00
_cell.angle_gamma   90.00
#
_symmetry.space_group_name_H-M   'P 1'
#
loop_
_entity.id
_entity.type
_entity.pdbx_description
1 polymer ?
#
loop_
_entity_poly.entity_id
_entity_poly.type
_entity_poly.pdbx_seq_one_letter_code
_entity_poly.pdbx_strand_id
1 'polypeptide(L)' 'SMATEMVKGKSLAEALEVSNKAVAEALDGLPPQKMHCSNLAASAVHAAIKDYLEKH' A
#
# COMPACT_ATOMS: atom_id res chain seq x y z
N SER A 1 -3.82 -8.19 5.05
CA SER A 1 -2.99 -7.19 5.78
C SER A 1 -3.65 -5.83 5.63
N MET A 2 -3.28 -4.80 6.41
CA MET A 2 -3.95 -3.50 6.30
C MET A 2 -3.86 -2.90 4.89
N ALA A 3 -2.68 -2.98 4.26
CA ALA A 3 -2.51 -2.51 2.89
C ALA A 3 -3.43 -3.23 1.87
N THR A 4 -3.69 -4.54 2.02
CA THR A 4 -4.60 -5.26 1.12
C THR A 4 -6.06 -4.86 1.33
N GLU A 5 -6.48 -4.63 2.57
CA GLU A 5 -7.84 -4.16 2.85
C GLU A 5 -8.05 -2.72 2.35
N MET A 6 -7.02 -1.87 2.39
CA MET A 6 -7.09 -0.49 1.89
C MET A 6 -7.25 -0.36 0.37
N VAL A 7 -6.86 -1.38 -0.41
CA VAL A 7 -6.97 -1.39 -1.88
C VAL A 7 -8.07 -2.31 -2.40
N LYS A 8 -8.67 -3.14 -1.53
CA LYS A 8 -9.71 -4.07 -1.92
C LYS A 8 -10.96 -3.33 -2.40
N GLY A 9 -11.42 -3.66 -3.60
CA GLY A 9 -12.60 -3.05 -4.21
C GLY A 9 -12.38 -1.64 -4.79
N LYS A 10 -11.16 -1.11 -4.71
CA LYS A 10 -10.76 0.14 -5.37
C LYS A 10 -10.31 -0.11 -6.81
N SER A 11 -10.39 0.92 -7.63
CA SER A 11 -9.77 0.94 -8.95
C SER A 11 -8.23 0.94 -8.84
N LEU A 12 -7.54 0.57 -9.93
CA LEU A 12 -6.08 0.60 -9.97
C LEU A 12 -5.51 2.00 -9.71
N ALA A 13 -6.18 3.04 -10.20
CA ALA A 13 -5.78 4.43 -9.98
C ALA A 13 -5.86 4.81 -8.49
N GLU A 14 -6.98 4.49 -7.83
CA GLU A 14 -7.15 4.74 -6.39
C GLU A 14 -6.19 3.90 -5.54
N ALA A 15 -5.85 2.69 -5.98
CA ALA A 15 -4.89 1.84 -5.30
C ALA A 15 -3.45 2.37 -5.43
N LEU A 16 -3.11 3.10 -6.50
CA LEU A 16 -1.82 3.78 -6.67
C LEU A 16 -1.67 5.05 -5.82
N GLU A 17 -2.79 5.63 -5.36
CA GLU A 17 -2.74 6.77 -4.43
C GLU A 17 -2.44 6.35 -2.98
N VAL A 18 -2.44 5.04 -2.68
CA VAL A 18 -2.17 4.52 -1.34
C VAL A 18 -0.68 4.69 -0.99
N SER A 19 -0.38 5.78 -0.29
CA SER A 19 0.97 6.07 0.17
C SER A 19 1.36 5.27 1.42
N ASN A 20 2.66 5.12 1.64
CA ASN A 20 3.23 4.54 2.87
C ASN A 20 2.71 5.24 4.14
N LYS A 21 2.49 6.57 4.06
CA LYS A 21 1.96 7.38 5.15
C LYS A 21 0.51 6.99 5.47
N ALA A 22 -0.31 6.84 4.44
CA ALA A 22 -1.70 6.41 4.60
C ALA A 22 -1.79 5.00 5.23
N VAL A 23 -0.91 4.08 4.83
CA VAL A 23 -0.85 2.73 5.43
C VAL A 23 -0.39 2.79 6.89
N ALA A 24 0.56 3.66 7.23
CA ALA A 24 1.03 3.83 8.60
C ALA A 24 -0.02 4.50 9.51
N GLU A 25 -0.78 5.46 8.96
CA GLU A 25 -1.91 6.11 9.64
C GLU A 25 -3.07 5.13 9.87
N ALA A 26 -3.38 4.29 8.88
CA ALA A 26 -4.42 3.25 9.00
C ALA A 26 -4.07 2.15 10.02
N LEU A 27 -2.79 2.01 10.37
CA LEU A 27 -2.28 1.11 11.39
C LEU A 27 -2.16 1.78 12.79
N ASP A 28 -2.93 2.86 13.01
CA ASP A 28 -3.04 3.60 14.27
C ASP A 28 -1.75 4.30 14.72
N GLY A 29 -0.93 4.70 13.73
CA GLY A 29 0.35 5.35 13.97
C GLY A 29 1.39 4.36 14.50
N LEU A 30 2.08 3.68 13.58
CA LEU A 30 3.16 2.78 14.00
C LEU A 30 4.28 3.56 14.71
N PRO A 31 4.84 3.02 15.80
CA PRO A 31 6.04 3.58 16.40
C PRO A 31 7.18 3.63 15.36
N PRO A 32 8.11 4.60 15.47
CA PRO A 32 9.12 4.88 14.44
C PRO A 32 9.91 3.64 13.99
N GLN A 33 10.15 2.68 14.88
CA GLN A 33 10.90 1.46 14.56
C GLN A 33 10.14 0.49 13.63
N LYS A 34 8.81 0.60 13.54
CA LYS A 34 7.96 -0.25 12.71
C LYS A 34 7.52 0.42 11.40
N MET A 35 7.86 1.69 11.19
CA MET A 35 7.57 2.44 9.96
C MET A 35 8.19 1.81 8.70
N HIS A 36 9.35 1.18 8.81
CA HIS A 36 9.97 0.47 7.68
C HIS A 36 9.07 -0.67 7.16
N CYS A 37 8.36 -1.36 8.05
CA CYS A 37 7.47 -2.47 7.65
C CYS A 37 6.25 -1.96 6.87
N SER A 38 5.77 -0.76 7.20
CA SER A 38 4.65 -0.11 6.51
C SER A 38 5.06 0.39 5.12
N ASN A 39 6.31 0.87 4.97
CA ASN A 39 6.87 1.27 3.68
C ASN A 39 6.96 0.09 2.69
N LEU A 40 7.26 -1.10 3.20
CA LEU A 40 7.33 -2.31 2.39
C LEU A 40 5.96 -2.69 1.83
N ALA A 41 4.89 -2.51 2.61
CA ALA A 41 3.54 -2.92 2.23
C ALA A 41 2.97 -2.07 1.08
N ALA A 42 3.07 -0.74 1.15
CA ALA A 42 2.57 0.11 0.07
C ALA A 42 3.44 0.02 -1.20
N SER A 43 4.76 -0.11 -1.05
CA SER A 43 5.66 -0.35 -2.19
C SER A 43 5.34 -1.67 -2.90
N ALA A 44 5.01 -2.74 -2.16
CA ALA A 44 4.61 -4.02 -2.73
C ALA A 44 3.30 -3.94 -3.51
N VAL A 45 2.33 -3.17 -3.02
CA VAL A 45 1.05 -2.91 -3.73
C VAL A 45 1.32 -2.20 -5.06
N HIS A 46 2.12 -1.13 -5.06
CA HIS A 46 2.45 -0.41 -6.30
C HIS A 46 3.20 -1.29 -7.30
N ALA A 47 4.16 -2.09 -6.82
CA ALA A 47 4.89 -3.02 -7.69
C ALA A 47 3.95 -4.08 -8.30
N ALA A 48 3.00 -4.60 -7.54
CA ALA A 48 2.01 -5.56 -8.04
C ALA A 48 1.07 -4.94 -9.09
N ILE A 49 0.63 -3.68 -8.89
CA ILE A 49 -0.19 -2.96 -9.87
C ILE A 49 0.60 -2.70 -11.15
N LYS A 50 1.87 -2.29 -11.03
CA LYS A 50 2.75 -2.06 -12.19
C LYS A 50 2.99 -3.35 -12.98
N ASP A 51 3.27 -4.45 -12.30
CA ASP A 51 3.44 -5.77 -12.94
C ASP A 51 2.16 -6.22 -13.67
N TYR A 52 0.98 -5.95 -13.11
CA TYR A 52 -0.29 -6.20 -13.79
C TYR A 52 -0.44 -5.38 -15.07
N LEU A 53 -0.13 -4.07 -15.02
CA LEU A 53 -0.19 -3.16 -16.16
C LEU A 53 0.89 -3.43 -17.23
N GLU A 54 2.01 -4.05 -16.87
CA GLU A 54 3.05 -4.44 -17.84
C GLU A 54 2.74 -5.77 -18.52
N LYS A 55 1.92 -6.62 -17.88
CA LYS A 55 1.53 -7.93 -18.42
C LYS A 55 0.24 -7.91 -19.24
N HIS A 56 -0.55 -6.83 -19.18
CA HIS A 56 -1.82 -6.65 -19.90
C HIS A 56 -1.89 -5.25 -20.52
#